data_AF-A0AA90EPZ4-F1
#
_entry.id   AF-A0AA90EPZ4-F1
#
_cell.length_a   1.000
_cell.length_b   1.000
_cell.length_c   1.000
_cell.angle_alpha   90.00
_cell.angle_beta   90.00
_cell.angle_gamma   90.00
#
_symmetry.space_group_name_H-M   'P 1'
#
loop_
_entity.id
_entity.type
_entity.pdbx_description
1 polymer ?
#
loop_
_entity_poly.entity_id
_entity_poly.type
_entity_poly.pdbx_seq_one_letter_code
_entity_poly.pdbx_strand_id
1 'polypeptide(L)'
;MRKIAAVLICLAVAMIVAGCQNEDEGKDRRLVAVEDMLEAILDDDLSKMKRLYVEGANPSPETILKDKQKWGISGLDTADFQISEASIHVFHAAYKMENTGQPGTIAFRIRNDPDKGVMIDFIGYIKETKQ
;
A
#
# COMPACT_ATOMS: atom_id res chain seq x y z
N MET A 1 -37.10 -18.69 -48.62
CA MET A 1 -36.18 -18.98 -47.49
C MET A 1 -34.77 -18.56 -47.88
N ARG A 2 -34.22 -17.49 -47.27
CA ARG A 2 -32.79 -17.08 -47.27
C ARG A 2 -32.67 -15.66 -46.68
N LYS A 3 -33.00 -15.51 -45.39
CA LYS A 3 -32.74 -14.27 -44.63
C LYS A 3 -32.41 -14.60 -43.17
N ILE A 4 -31.64 -15.66 -42.92
CA ILE A 4 -31.17 -16.02 -41.57
C ILE A 4 -29.77 -16.66 -41.65
N ALA A 5 -28.85 -16.04 -42.40
CA ALA A 5 -27.48 -16.55 -42.50
C ALA A 5 -26.41 -15.51 -42.16
N ALA A 6 -26.74 -14.20 -42.13
CA ALA A 6 -25.75 -13.16 -41.89
C ALA A 6 -25.53 -12.82 -40.40
N VAL A 7 -26.48 -13.18 -39.51
CA VAL A 7 -26.43 -12.75 -38.10
C VAL A 7 -25.58 -13.69 -37.22
N LEU A 8 -25.30 -14.92 -37.66
CA LEU A 8 -24.57 -15.90 -36.86
C LEU A 8 -23.05 -15.71 -36.89
N ILE A 9 -22.49 -14.98 -37.86
CA ILE A 9 -21.04 -14.80 -37.98
C ILE A 9 -20.52 -13.66 -37.07
N CYS A 10 -21.33 -12.64 -36.78
CA CYS A 10 -20.93 -11.54 -35.89
C CYS A 10 -20.82 -11.95 -34.41
N LEU A 11 -21.56 -12.98 -33.98
CA LEU A 11 -21.47 -13.47 -32.59
C LEU A 11 -20.18 -14.27 -32.32
N ALA A 12 -19.57 -14.88 -33.33
CA ALA A 12 -18.35 -15.66 -33.16
C ALA A 12 -17.09 -14.79 -33.02
N VAL A 13 -17.08 -13.59 -33.62
CA VAL A 13 -15.92 -12.66 -33.54
C VAL A 13 -15.91 -11.87 -32.22
N ALA A 14 -17.08 -11.63 -31.62
CA ALA A 14 -17.18 -10.97 -30.32
C ALA A 14 -16.61 -11.82 -29.15
N MET A 15 -16.63 -13.16 -29.27
CA MET A 15 -16.06 -14.05 -28.26
C MET A 15 -14.52 -14.10 -28.27
N ILE A 16 -13.86 -13.69 -29.35
CA ILE A 16 -12.38 -13.72 -29.42
C ILE A 16 -11.76 -12.48 -28.76
N VAL A 17 -12.48 -11.36 -28.65
CA VAL A 17 -11.97 -10.11 -28.04
C VAL A 17 -12.18 -10.06 -26.52
N ALA A 18 -12.96 -10.99 -25.95
CA ALA A 18 -13.08 -11.15 -24.49
C ALA A 18 -11.89 -11.92 -23.87
N GLY A 19 -10.96 -12.42 -24.69
CA GLY A 19 -9.82 -13.26 -24.28
C GLY A 19 -8.53 -12.51 -23.99
N CYS A 20 -8.55 -11.18 -23.80
CA CYS A 20 -7.41 -10.41 -23.29
C CYS A 20 -7.86 -9.45 -22.19
N GLN A 21 -8.59 -9.96 -21.20
CA GLN A 21 -8.61 -9.32 -19.88
C GLN A 21 -7.25 -9.62 -19.22
N ASN A 22 -6.28 -8.73 -19.41
CA ASN A 22 -5.14 -8.60 -18.49
C ASN A 22 -5.70 -8.15 -17.13
N GLU A 23 -6.34 -9.06 -16.40
CA GLU A 23 -6.89 -8.81 -15.06
C GLU A 23 -5.87 -9.03 -13.94
N ASP A 24 -4.58 -9.12 -14.28
CA ASP A 24 -3.52 -9.16 -13.28
C ASP A 24 -2.24 -8.51 -13.84
N GLU A 25 -2.31 -7.22 -14.19
CA GLU A 25 -1.12 -6.38 -14.12
C GLU A 25 -0.76 -6.26 -12.64
N GLY A 26 -0.06 -7.28 -12.15
CA GLY A 26 0.19 -7.55 -10.73
C GLY A 26 0.62 -6.29 -9.99
N LYS A 27 -0.22 -5.86 -9.05
CA LYS A 27 0.03 -4.72 -8.16
C LYS A 27 1.44 -4.84 -7.57
N ASP A 28 2.22 -3.74 -7.59
CA ASP A 28 3.59 -3.75 -7.07
C ASP A 28 3.60 -4.30 -5.64
N ARG A 29 4.23 -5.47 -5.45
CA ARG A 29 4.30 -6.17 -4.16
C ARG A 29 4.95 -5.30 -3.07
N ARG A 30 5.78 -4.33 -3.47
CA ARG A 30 6.36 -3.33 -2.57
C ARG A 30 5.30 -2.38 -2.03
N LEU A 31 4.44 -1.88 -2.90
CA LEU A 31 3.33 -1.01 -2.53
C LEU A 31 2.33 -1.76 -1.64
N VAL A 32 2.00 -3.01 -1.99
CA VAL A 32 1.10 -3.85 -1.17
C VAL A 32 1.64 -4.01 0.25
N ALA A 33 2.93 -4.31 0.42
CA ALA A 33 3.53 -4.45 1.74
C ALA A 33 3.45 -3.15 2.58
N VAL A 34 3.58 -1.99 1.93
CA VAL A 34 3.47 -0.67 2.57
C VAL A 34 2.03 -0.39 2.98
N GLU A 35 1.05 -0.65 2.11
CA GLU A 35 -0.38 -0.50 2.42
C GLU A 35 -0.79 -1.43 3.58
N ASP A 36 -0.39 -2.70 3.53
CA ASP A 36 -0.68 -3.69 4.56
C ASP A 36 -0.08 -3.30 5.93
N MET A 37 1.11 -2.71 5.93
CA MET A 37 1.73 -2.22 7.15
C MET A 37 1.06 -0.95 7.67
N LEU A 38 0.71 -0.02 6.78
CA LEU A 38 0.00 1.19 7.17
C LEU A 38 -1.34 0.82 7.83
N GLU A 39 -2.12 -0.06 7.21
CA GLU A 39 -3.35 -0.61 7.78
C GLU A 39 -3.09 -1.21 9.16
N ALA A 40 -2.07 -2.06 9.30
CA ALA A 40 -1.73 -2.68 10.59
C ALA A 40 -1.38 -1.66 11.69
N ILE A 41 -0.73 -0.53 11.34
CA ILE A 41 -0.43 0.55 12.28
C ILE A 41 -1.71 1.26 12.71
N LEU A 42 -2.59 1.58 11.76
CA LEU A 42 -3.86 2.27 12.02
C LEU A 42 -4.76 1.41 12.92
N ASP A 43 -4.83 0.11 12.67
CA ASP A 43 -5.65 -0.87 13.40
C ASP A 43 -5.04 -1.37 14.73
N ASP A 44 -3.84 -0.90 15.10
CA ASP A 44 -3.09 -1.42 16.26
C ASP A 44 -2.80 -2.95 16.19
N ASP A 45 -2.74 -3.52 14.98
CA ASP A 45 -2.47 -4.95 14.76
C ASP A 45 -0.95 -5.25 14.84
N LEU A 46 -0.46 -5.33 16.08
CA LEU A 46 0.92 -5.69 16.38
C LEU A 46 1.34 -7.04 15.75
N SER A 47 0.42 -7.99 15.63
CA SER A 47 0.69 -9.31 15.07
C SER A 47 0.90 -9.25 13.56
N LYS A 48 0.10 -8.47 12.82
CA LYS A 48 0.32 -8.20 11.38
C LYS A 48 1.61 -7.41 11.19
N MET A 49 1.86 -6.37 12.00
CA MET A 49 3.11 -5.62 11.92
C MET A 49 4.34 -6.53 12.07
N LYS A 50 4.39 -7.39 13.11
CA LYS A 50 5.52 -8.31 13.34
C LYS A 50 5.76 -9.30 12.20
N ARG A 51 4.71 -9.70 11.47
CA ARG A 51 4.84 -10.60 10.30
C ARG A 51 5.47 -9.89 9.09
N LEU A 52 5.15 -8.61 8.93
CA LEU A 52 5.60 -7.78 7.80
C LEU A 52 6.94 -7.07 8.08
N TYR A 53 7.38 -7.03 9.35
CA TYR A 53 8.56 -6.28 9.78
C TYR A 53 9.78 -7.18 9.97
N VAL A 54 10.96 -6.67 9.59
CA VAL A 54 12.23 -7.37 9.81
C VAL A 54 12.51 -7.47 11.31
N GLU A 55 12.75 -8.69 11.78
CA GLU A 55 13.06 -8.96 13.19
C GLU A 55 14.35 -8.23 13.61
N GLY A 56 14.30 -7.54 14.75
CA GLY A 56 15.43 -6.77 15.29
C GLY A 56 15.65 -5.38 14.67
N ALA A 57 14.85 -4.97 13.69
CA ALA A 57 14.92 -3.61 13.14
C ALA A 57 14.44 -2.55 14.16
N ASN A 58 14.98 -1.34 14.05
CA ASN A 58 14.70 -0.21 14.95
C ASN A 58 14.13 0.98 14.16
N PRO A 59 13.00 1.59 14.58
CA PRO A 59 12.19 1.29 15.78
C PRO A 59 11.48 -0.08 15.69
N SER A 60 11.16 -0.68 16.85
CA SER A 60 10.36 -1.91 16.90
C SER A 60 8.88 -1.64 16.59
N PRO A 61 8.09 -2.63 16.16
CA PRO A 61 6.64 -2.49 15.97
C PRO A 61 5.90 -1.89 17.19
N GLU A 62 6.27 -2.29 18.41
CA GLU A 62 5.69 -1.73 19.64
C GLU A 62 6.04 -0.26 19.84
N THR A 63 7.24 0.15 19.41
CA THR A 63 7.67 1.55 19.48
C THR A 63 6.91 2.39 18.45
N ILE A 64 6.75 1.86 17.23
CA ILE A 64 5.95 2.49 16.17
C ILE A 64 4.51 2.74 16.63
N LEU A 65 3.84 1.74 17.22
CA LEU A 65 2.48 1.90 17.72
C LEU A 65 2.38 2.96 18.85
N LYS A 66 3.36 3.03 19.74
CA LYS A 66 3.41 4.10 20.77
C LYS A 66 3.61 5.47 20.16
N ASP A 67 4.43 5.57 19.12
CA ASP A 67 4.75 6.84 18.48
C ASP A 67 3.65 7.32 17.51
N LYS A 68 2.78 6.43 17.02
CA LYS A 68 1.66 6.78 16.12
C LYS A 68 0.80 7.93 16.65
N GLN A 69 0.57 7.97 17.96
CA GLN A 69 -0.19 9.05 18.61
C GLN A 69 0.49 10.41 18.45
N LYS A 70 1.83 10.45 18.53
CA LYS A 70 2.62 11.68 18.35
C LYS A 70 2.67 12.10 16.89
N TRP A 71 2.52 11.14 15.97
CA TRP A 71 2.43 11.41 14.54
C TRP A 71 1.06 11.98 14.17
N GLY A 72 0.04 11.87 15.03
CA GLY A 72 -1.28 12.44 14.75
C GLY A 72 -2.05 11.67 13.69
N ILE A 73 -1.81 10.35 13.60
CA ILE A 73 -2.53 9.44 12.70
C ILE A 73 -3.61 8.61 13.42
N SER A 74 -3.80 8.84 14.72
CA SER A 74 -4.90 8.20 15.45
C SER A 74 -6.24 8.69 14.91
N GLY A 75 -7.09 7.78 14.43
CA GLY A 75 -8.41 8.09 13.88
C GLY A 75 -8.45 8.23 12.36
N LEU A 76 -7.30 8.25 11.70
CA LEU A 76 -7.23 8.23 10.23
C LEU A 76 -7.46 6.81 9.70
N ASP A 77 -7.96 6.73 8.48
CA ASP A 77 -8.08 5.49 7.70
C ASP A 77 -7.06 5.46 6.55
N THR A 78 -6.92 4.32 5.88
CA THR A 78 -5.95 4.16 4.79
C THR A 78 -6.21 5.07 3.60
N ALA A 79 -7.46 5.50 3.36
CA ALA A 79 -7.83 6.41 2.28
C ALA A 79 -7.44 7.87 2.56
N ASP A 80 -7.12 8.22 3.81
CA ASP A 80 -6.56 9.53 4.17
C ASP A 80 -5.10 9.71 3.74
N PHE A 81 -4.45 8.65 3.24
CA PHE A 81 -3.05 8.65 2.87
C PHE A 81 -2.83 8.61 1.36
N GLN A 82 -1.93 9.46 0.88
CA GLN A 82 -1.37 9.39 -0.46
C GLN A 82 0.00 8.70 -0.39
N ILE A 83 0.08 7.46 -0.88
CA ILE A 83 1.33 6.70 -0.93
C ILE A 83 2.06 6.99 -2.25
N SER A 84 3.36 7.29 -2.18
CA SER A 84 4.23 7.48 -3.35
C SER A 84 5.61 6.85 -3.14
N GLU A 85 6.22 6.36 -4.23
CA GLU A 85 7.58 5.85 -4.20
C GLU A 85 8.57 7.04 -4.17
N ALA A 86 9.34 7.15 -3.09
CA ALA A 86 10.36 8.19 -2.91
C ALA A 86 11.74 7.75 -3.41
N SER A 87 12.01 6.44 -3.37
CA SER A 87 13.16 5.79 -4.00
C SER A 87 12.90 4.30 -4.18
N ILE A 88 13.81 3.58 -4.84
CA ILE A 88 13.71 2.14 -5.09
C ILE A 88 13.39 1.27 -3.85
N HIS A 89 13.69 1.75 -2.64
CA HIS A 89 13.44 1.05 -1.38
C HIS A 89 12.62 1.87 -0.37
N VAL A 90 12.09 3.04 -0.75
CA VAL A 90 11.41 3.93 0.20
C VAL A 90 10.09 4.40 -0.38
N PHE A 91 9.04 4.25 0.42
CA PHE A 91 7.71 4.82 0.16
C PHE A 91 7.40 5.88 1.20
N HIS A 92 6.71 6.93 0.78
CA HIS A 92 6.14 7.94 1.66
C HIS A 92 4.62 7.83 1.64
N ALA A 93 4.00 7.87 2.81
CA ALA A 93 2.56 8.01 2.99
C ALA A 93 2.28 9.40 3.57
N ALA A 94 1.84 10.32 2.72
CA ALA A 94 1.48 11.68 3.11
C ALA A 94 0.01 11.76 3.52
N TYR A 95 -0.29 12.55 4.55
CA TYR A 95 -1.64 12.72 5.11
C TYR A 95 -1.81 14.12 5.69
N LYS A 96 -3.02 14.42 6.16
CA LYS A 96 -3.31 15.60 7.00
C LYS A 96 -3.83 15.14 8.35
N MET A 97 -3.29 15.68 9.43
CA MET A 97 -3.79 15.38 10.78
C MET A 97 -5.22 15.86 10.94
N GLU A 98 -6.13 15.01 11.40
CA GLU A 98 -7.57 15.33 11.51
C GLU A 98 -7.84 16.58 12.37
N ASN A 99 -7.10 16.73 13.47
CA ASN A 99 -7.32 17.78 14.46
C ASN A 99 -6.75 19.15 14.09
N THR A 100 -5.71 19.21 13.26
CA THR A 100 -4.99 20.46 12.95
C THR A 100 -4.96 20.79 11.46
N GLY A 101 -5.27 19.83 10.59
CA GLY A 101 -5.09 19.92 9.15
C GLY A 101 -3.62 20.04 8.71
N GLN A 102 -2.66 19.91 9.63
CA GLN A 102 -1.23 20.00 9.31
C GLN A 102 -0.80 18.77 8.49
N PRO A 103 0.01 18.95 7.44
CA PRO A 103 0.52 17.82 6.69
C PRO A 103 1.52 17.03 7.53
N GLY A 104 1.51 15.71 7.34
CA GLY A 104 2.49 14.79 7.88
C GLY A 104 2.87 13.74 6.84
N THR A 105 4.05 13.15 7.01
CA THR A 105 4.52 12.07 6.14
C THR A 105 5.12 10.94 6.96
N ILE A 106 4.70 9.70 6.68
CA ILE A 106 5.36 8.49 7.21
C ILE A 106 6.23 7.91 6.11
N ALA A 107 7.48 7.61 6.42
CA ALA A 107 8.39 6.90 5.54
C ALA A 107 8.43 5.42 5.90
N PHE A 108 8.36 4.56 4.88
CA PHE A 108 8.52 3.12 4.97
C PHE A 108 9.74 2.73 4.14
N ARG A 109 10.72 2.07 4.76
CA ARG A 109 11.81 1.44 4.00
C ARG A 109 11.55 -0.04 3.90
N ILE A 110 11.59 -0.51 2.66
CA ILE A 110 11.40 -1.92 2.33
C ILE A 110 12.74 -2.62 2.12
N ARG A 111 12.72 -3.93 2.31
CA ARG A 111 13.83 -4.84 2.06
C ARG A 111 13.27 -6.12 1.45
N ASN A 112 13.98 -6.67 0.47
CA ASN A 112 13.69 -8.02 -0.02
C ASN A 112 14.41 -9.03 0.87
N ASP A 113 13.62 -9.87 1.53
CA ASP A 113 14.09 -11.06 2.24
C ASP A 113 13.97 -12.27 1.30
N PRO A 114 15.01 -13.12 1.18
CA PRO A 114 14.99 -14.26 0.25
C PRO A 114 13.93 -15.31 0.59
N ASP A 115 13.56 -15.44 1.87
CA ASP A 115 12.64 -16.47 2.35
C ASP A 115 11.23 -15.91 2.56
N LYS A 116 11.13 -14.65 2.98
CA LYS A 116 9.86 -14.01 3.38
C LYS A 116 9.31 -13.03 2.34
N GLY A 117 10.07 -12.68 1.30
CA GLY A 117 9.66 -11.72 0.29
C GLY A 117 9.86 -10.27 0.72
N VAL A 118 8.98 -9.36 0.30
CA VAL A 118 9.11 -7.94 0.67
C VAL A 118 8.75 -7.76 2.15
N MET A 119 9.69 -7.20 2.90
CA MET A 119 9.53 -6.85 4.31
C MET A 119 9.82 -5.36 4.53
N ILE A 120 9.43 -4.84 5.69
CA ILE A 120 9.73 -3.46 6.10
C ILE A 120 10.77 -3.50 7.21
N ASP A 121 11.82 -2.69 7.09
CA ASP A 121 12.93 -2.67 8.04
C ASP A 121 13.13 -1.30 8.71
N PHE A 122 12.28 -0.33 8.39
CA PHE A 122 12.24 0.98 9.04
C PHE A 122 10.89 1.67 8.78
N ILE A 123 10.35 2.30 9.82
CA ILE A 123 9.21 3.22 9.73
C ILE A 123 9.53 4.45 10.55
N GLY A 124 9.31 5.64 9.98
CA GLY A 124 9.58 6.89 10.67
C GLY A 124 8.69 8.03 10.20
N TYR A 125 8.46 8.99 11.09
CA TYR A 125 7.73 10.22 10.78
C TYR A 125 8.70 11.30 10.28
N ILE A 126 8.38 11.86 9.11
CA ILE A 126 9.07 13.03 8.57
C ILE A 126 8.30 14.27 9.02
N LYS A 127 8.95 15.07 9.86
CA LYS A 127 8.41 16.37 10.26
C LYS A 127 8.62 17.35 9.12
N GLU A 128 7.53 17.79 8.49
CA GLU A 128 7.54 18.89 7.53
C GLU A 128 8.02 20.17 8.25
N THR A 129 9.27 20.56 8.06
CA THR A 129 9.73 21.92 8.38
C THR A 129 9.25 22.85 7.27
N LYS A 130 8.39 23.82 7.61
CA LYS A 130 8.10 24.94 6.71
C LYS A 130 9.42 25.52 6.22
N GLN A 131 9.66 25.46 4.92
CA GLN A 131 10.70 26.24 4.25
C GLN A 131 10.26 27.71 4.20
#